data_AF-A0A959B1A0-F1
#
_entry.id   AF-A0A959B1A0-F1
#
_cell.length_a   1.000
_cell.length_b   1.000
_cell.length_c   1.000
_cell.angle_alpha   90.00
_cell.angle_beta   90.00
_cell.angle_gamma   90.00
#
_symmetry.space_group_name_H-M   'P 1'
#
loop_
_entity.id
_entity.type
_entity.pdbx_description
1 polymer ?
#
loop_
_entity_poly.entity_id
_entity_poly.type
_entity_poly.pdbx_seq_one_letter_code
_entity_poly.pdbx_strand_id
1 'polypeptide(L)'
;MEFEIYSYRFSKEIIEHPNYRQAYDELIETIQDCPLYFYPNKSSTNPNLDVVQQLTNAYFDRRLSVDFGWEYHPDATNIPDSNLKADFGKSFNELTVHVEVQFGNMARWYSDIFKFQTAYSDNLVDMGVCIVPFNELARRIDSNVANFERCLRELPSADMSITLPILLIGIKPGEETVQINVSLSQFENIQQIIGKGKTNNKFKVVNGILSGTPIEEIGPASPIGPLPF
;
A
#
# COMPACT_ATOMS: atom_id res chain seq x y z
N MET A 1 4.25 0.99 11.33
CA MET A 1 3.17 0.06 11.72
C MET A 1 3.73 -1.31 12.12
N GLU A 2 2.98 -2.06 12.91
CA GLU A 2 3.22 -3.50 13.12
C GLU A 2 2.73 -4.29 11.91
N PHE A 3 3.33 -5.46 11.68
CA PHE A 3 2.96 -6.33 10.56
C PHE A 3 3.09 -7.81 10.89
N GLU A 4 2.37 -8.63 10.13
CA GLU A 4 2.49 -10.09 10.09
C GLU A 4 2.63 -10.57 8.65
N ILE A 5 3.38 -11.64 8.45
CA ILE A 5 3.68 -12.19 7.12
C ILE A 5 3.10 -13.58 6.99
N TYR A 6 2.45 -13.83 5.86
CA TYR A 6 2.10 -15.15 5.39
C TYR A 6 2.87 -15.50 4.10
N SER A 7 3.62 -16.61 4.17
CA SER A 7 4.39 -17.14 3.04
C SER A 7 3.53 -18.10 2.23
N TYR A 8 3.07 -17.66 1.05
CA TYR A 8 2.44 -18.53 0.08
C TYR A 8 3.46 -18.97 -0.96
N ARG A 9 3.67 -20.29 -1.08
CA ARG A 9 4.67 -20.92 -1.98
C ARG A 9 6.10 -20.42 -1.75
N PHE A 10 6.53 -20.44 -0.48
CA PHE A 10 7.89 -20.09 -0.05
C PHE A 10 8.32 -18.64 -0.36
N SER A 11 7.37 -17.73 -0.54
CA SER A 11 7.63 -16.33 -0.88
C SER A 11 8.48 -15.61 0.15
N LYS A 12 8.29 -15.90 1.45
CA LYS A 12 9.12 -15.34 2.52
C LYS A 12 10.57 -15.81 2.41
N GLU A 13 10.77 -17.10 2.22
CA GLU A 13 12.09 -17.72 2.10
C GLU A 13 12.84 -17.21 0.86
N ILE A 14 12.12 -16.99 -0.23
CA ILE A 14 12.67 -16.38 -1.45
C ILE A 14 13.14 -14.95 -1.14
N ILE A 15 12.25 -14.07 -0.67
CA ILE A 15 12.60 -12.64 -0.52
C ILE A 15 13.63 -12.38 0.60
N GLU A 16 13.70 -13.23 1.62
CA GLU A 16 14.68 -13.12 2.71
C GLU A 16 16.07 -13.67 2.33
N HIS A 17 16.19 -14.32 1.17
CA HIS A 17 17.49 -14.81 0.68
C HIS A 17 18.48 -13.64 0.59
N PRO A 18 19.77 -13.81 0.98
CA PRO A 18 20.75 -12.72 1.00
C PRO A 18 20.87 -11.92 -0.31
N ASN A 19 20.67 -12.57 -1.47
CA ASN A 19 20.69 -11.90 -2.77
C ASN A 19 19.50 -10.95 -3.02
N TYR A 20 18.40 -11.11 -2.30
CA TYR A 20 17.15 -10.38 -2.48
C TYR A 20 16.74 -9.59 -1.24
N ARG A 21 17.58 -9.63 -0.19
CA ARG A 21 17.31 -9.04 1.12
C ARG A 21 16.92 -7.56 1.05
N GLN A 22 17.50 -6.82 0.09
CA GLN A 22 17.16 -5.43 -0.14
C GLN A 22 15.66 -5.23 -0.45
N ALA A 23 15.04 -6.14 -1.22
CA ALA A 23 13.61 -6.06 -1.52
C ALA A 23 12.77 -6.13 -0.24
N TYR A 24 13.13 -7.06 0.65
CA TYR A 24 12.47 -7.21 1.95
C TYR A 24 12.68 -5.97 2.83
N ASP A 25 13.92 -5.48 2.94
CA ASP A 25 14.25 -4.35 3.82
C ASP A 25 13.52 -3.06 3.39
N GLU A 26 13.48 -2.75 2.09
CA GLU A 26 12.77 -1.56 1.57
C GLU A 26 11.25 -1.62 1.87
N LEU A 27 10.64 -2.81 1.74
CA LEU A 27 9.23 -3.03 2.04
C LEU A 27 8.94 -2.90 3.54
N ILE A 28 9.75 -3.55 4.38
CA ILE A 28 9.56 -3.54 5.83
C ILE A 28 9.82 -2.16 6.42
N GLU A 29 10.87 -1.45 5.98
CA GLU A 29 11.13 -0.08 6.39
C GLU A 29 9.94 0.82 6.04
N THR A 30 9.42 0.71 4.81
CA THR A 30 8.23 1.47 4.38
C THR A 30 7.04 1.21 5.31
N ILE A 31 6.75 -0.04 5.65
CA ILE A 31 5.62 -0.43 6.51
C ILE A 31 5.82 0.03 7.96
N GLN A 32 7.02 -0.16 8.51
CA GLN A 32 7.34 0.17 9.90
C GLN A 32 7.28 1.68 10.13
N ASP A 33 7.72 2.48 9.17
CA ASP A 33 7.69 3.94 9.26
C ASP A 33 6.31 4.54 8.89
N CYS A 34 5.39 3.74 8.36
CA CYS A 34 4.08 4.23 7.95
C CYS A 34 3.30 4.76 9.16
N PRO A 35 2.92 6.05 9.16
CA PRO A 35 2.06 6.60 10.19
C PRO A 35 0.60 6.20 9.94
N LEU A 36 -0.22 6.25 11.00
CA LEU A 36 -1.66 6.15 10.89
C LEU A 36 -2.27 7.53 10.66
N TYR A 37 -2.74 7.80 9.44
CA TYR A 37 -3.49 9.02 9.14
C TYR A 37 -4.97 8.84 9.51
N PHE A 38 -5.47 9.70 10.39
CA PHE A 38 -6.89 9.71 10.77
C PHE A 38 -7.47 11.12 10.73
N TYR A 39 -8.78 11.20 10.52
CA TYR A 39 -9.55 12.44 10.54
C TYR A 39 -10.83 12.19 11.34
N PRO A 40 -10.95 12.78 12.55
CA PRO A 40 -12.13 12.62 13.39
C PRO A 40 -13.42 13.00 12.66
N ASN A 41 -14.47 12.17 12.80
CA ASN A 41 -15.75 12.37 12.13
C ASN A 41 -15.65 12.45 10.59
N LYS A 42 -14.65 11.77 9.99
CA LYS A 42 -14.51 11.66 8.53
C LYS A 42 -15.80 11.18 7.85
N SER A 43 -16.51 10.23 8.46
CA SER A 43 -17.85 9.84 8.03
C SER A 43 -18.91 10.44 8.94
N SER A 44 -19.93 11.07 8.34
CA SER A 44 -21.08 11.61 9.06
C SER A 44 -22.05 10.53 9.56
N THR A 45 -21.98 9.31 9.01
CA THR A 45 -22.90 8.22 9.33
C THR A 45 -22.28 7.12 10.18
N ASN A 46 -20.95 6.97 10.15
CA ASN A 46 -20.24 5.97 10.94
C ASN A 46 -18.97 6.57 11.56
N PRO A 47 -18.99 6.94 12.86
CA PRO A 47 -17.87 7.61 13.51
C PRO A 47 -16.61 6.75 13.61
N ASN A 48 -16.71 5.43 13.46
CA ASN A 48 -15.55 4.54 13.45
C ASN A 48 -14.73 4.64 12.14
N LEU A 49 -15.30 5.21 11.07
CA LEU A 49 -14.62 5.37 9.79
C LEU A 49 -13.77 6.64 9.79
N ASP A 50 -12.64 6.59 10.50
CA ASP A 50 -11.75 7.73 10.73
C ASP A 50 -10.43 7.66 9.94
N VAL A 51 -10.03 6.49 9.44
CA VAL A 51 -8.75 6.32 8.72
C VAL A 51 -8.80 6.93 7.33
N VAL A 52 -7.76 7.70 6.98
CA VAL A 52 -7.63 8.39 5.69
C VAL A 52 -6.79 7.56 4.72
N GLN A 53 -7.37 6.48 4.18
CA GLN A 53 -6.67 5.54 3.28
C GLN A 53 -5.91 6.22 2.13
N GLN A 54 -6.43 7.34 1.61
CA GLN A 54 -5.83 8.04 0.47
C GLN A 54 -4.46 8.61 0.80
N LEU A 55 -4.22 8.97 2.07
CA LEU A 55 -2.91 9.42 2.55
C LEU A 55 -1.98 8.24 2.80
N THR A 56 -2.49 7.12 3.31
CA THR A 56 -1.72 5.87 3.41
C THR A 56 -1.23 5.41 2.04
N ASN A 57 -2.10 5.39 1.02
CA ASN A 57 -1.69 5.06 -0.36
C ASN A 57 -0.63 6.04 -0.87
N ALA A 58 -0.84 7.36 -0.71
CA ALA A 58 0.13 8.37 -1.13
C ALA A 58 1.48 8.26 -0.39
N TYR A 59 1.48 7.77 0.85
CA TYR A 59 2.69 7.45 1.61
C TYR A 59 3.45 6.28 0.97
N PHE A 60 2.76 5.18 0.63
CA PHE A 60 3.40 4.06 -0.08
C PHE A 60 3.91 4.49 -1.46
N ASP A 61 3.10 5.24 -2.23
CA ASP A 61 3.50 5.83 -3.51
C ASP A 61 4.81 6.59 -3.34
N ARG A 62 4.88 7.49 -2.36
CA ARG A 62 6.04 8.34 -2.11
C ARG A 62 7.27 7.53 -1.66
N ARG A 63 7.13 6.59 -0.73
CA ARG A 63 8.27 5.83 -0.20
C ARG A 63 8.81 4.85 -1.25
N LEU A 64 7.96 3.99 -1.80
CA LEU A 64 8.40 2.94 -2.71
C LEU A 64 8.93 3.53 -4.02
N SER A 65 8.17 4.41 -4.68
CA SER A 65 8.60 4.91 -5.99
C SER A 65 9.72 5.93 -5.94
N VAL A 66 9.66 6.88 -4.99
CA VAL A 66 10.59 8.01 -5.01
C VAL A 66 11.81 7.79 -4.10
N ASP A 67 11.64 7.25 -2.89
CA ASP A 67 12.80 7.01 -2.01
C ASP A 67 13.54 5.72 -2.38
N PHE A 68 12.78 4.67 -2.70
CA PHE A 68 13.35 3.36 -3.01
C PHE A 68 13.44 3.05 -4.51
N GLY A 69 12.90 3.90 -5.38
CA GLY A 69 13.06 3.74 -6.83
C GLY A 69 12.33 2.53 -7.42
N TRP A 70 11.21 2.10 -6.82
CA TRP A 70 10.31 1.13 -7.44
C TRP A 70 9.59 1.78 -8.62
N GLU A 71 9.47 1.07 -9.74
CA GLU A 71 8.70 1.53 -10.89
C GLU A 71 7.24 1.71 -10.46
N TYR A 72 6.66 2.87 -10.77
CA TYR A 72 5.28 3.18 -10.46
C TYR A 72 4.36 2.72 -11.59
N HIS A 73 3.40 1.88 -11.27
CA HIS A 73 2.43 1.34 -12.22
C HIS A 73 3.01 0.60 -13.45
N PRO A 74 3.94 -0.37 -13.29
CA PRO A 74 4.42 -1.20 -14.38
C PRO A 74 3.29 -2.07 -14.95
N ASP A 75 3.45 -2.50 -16.20
CA ASP A 75 2.47 -3.38 -16.84
C ASP A 75 2.45 -4.76 -16.18
N ALA A 76 1.26 -5.28 -15.90
CA ALA A 76 1.05 -6.59 -15.29
C ALA A 76 0.66 -7.68 -16.31
N THR A 77 0.83 -7.39 -17.61
CA THR A 77 0.63 -8.33 -18.70
C THR A 77 1.24 -7.79 -20.00
N ASN A 78 1.59 -8.70 -20.91
CA ASN A 78 2.02 -8.38 -22.27
C ASN A 78 0.85 -8.17 -23.24
N ILE A 79 -0.41 -8.29 -22.79
CA ILE A 79 -1.58 -8.04 -23.63
C ILE A 79 -1.60 -6.55 -24.03
N PRO A 80 -1.55 -6.23 -25.33
CA PRO A 80 -1.58 -4.85 -25.80
C PRO A 80 -2.85 -4.12 -25.32
N ASP A 81 -2.69 -2.87 -24.90
CA ASP A 81 -3.78 -1.97 -24.47
C ASP A 81 -4.65 -2.49 -23.30
N SER A 82 -4.18 -3.48 -22.53
CA SER A 82 -4.94 -4.03 -21.41
C SER A 82 -5.17 -3.03 -20.28
N ASN A 83 -4.25 -2.06 -20.12
CA ASN A 83 -4.15 -1.14 -18.99
C ASN A 83 -4.05 -1.85 -17.62
N LEU A 84 -3.74 -3.15 -17.60
CA LEU A 84 -3.57 -3.92 -16.39
C LEU A 84 -2.18 -3.64 -15.82
N LYS A 85 -2.13 -2.97 -14.67
CA LYS A 85 -0.88 -2.49 -14.05
C LYS A 85 -0.79 -2.94 -12.61
N ALA A 86 0.43 -3.24 -12.16
CA ALA A 86 0.70 -3.42 -10.74
C ALA A 86 0.75 -2.07 -10.03
N ASP A 87 0.77 -2.01 -8.69
CA ASP A 87 1.03 -0.72 -8.02
C ASP A 87 2.51 -0.34 -8.17
N PHE A 88 3.40 -1.30 -7.89
CA PHE A 88 4.85 -1.11 -7.98
C PHE A 88 5.57 -2.33 -8.55
N GLY A 89 6.72 -2.13 -9.19
CA GLY A 89 7.61 -3.21 -9.62
C GLY A 89 9.08 -2.86 -9.47
N LYS A 90 9.92 -3.85 -9.14
CA LYS A 90 11.37 -3.67 -9.09
C LYS A 90 12.10 -5.01 -9.20
N SER A 91 13.24 -5.02 -9.88
CA SER A 91 14.12 -6.18 -9.98
C SER A 91 15.30 -6.05 -9.02
N PHE A 92 15.60 -7.15 -8.33
CA PHE A 92 16.71 -7.33 -7.40
C PHE A 92 17.51 -8.55 -7.84
N ASN A 93 18.60 -8.32 -8.57
CA ASN A 93 19.34 -9.40 -9.26
C ASN A 93 18.42 -10.20 -10.20
N GLU A 94 18.21 -11.49 -9.91
CA GLU A 94 17.37 -12.40 -10.71
C GLU A 94 15.91 -12.44 -10.22
N LEU A 95 15.53 -11.65 -9.20
CA LEU A 95 14.17 -11.62 -8.67
C LEU A 95 13.46 -10.33 -9.08
N THR A 96 12.41 -10.44 -9.88
CA THR A 96 11.48 -9.34 -10.19
C THR A 96 10.25 -9.45 -9.30
N VAL A 97 9.93 -8.37 -8.60
CA VAL A 97 8.84 -8.32 -7.61
C VAL A 97 7.82 -7.28 -8.03
N HIS A 98 6.54 -7.66 -8.04
CA HIS A 98 5.43 -6.72 -8.12
C HIS A 98 4.74 -6.60 -6.76
N VAL A 99 4.30 -5.39 -6.42
CA VAL A 99 3.65 -5.06 -5.15
C VAL A 99 2.26 -4.50 -5.42
N GLU A 100 1.33 -4.83 -4.54
CA GLU A 100 -0.04 -4.29 -4.48
C GLU A 100 -0.34 -3.84 -3.06
N VAL A 101 -0.75 -2.58 -2.89
CA VAL A 101 -1.14 -1.99 -1.62
C VAL A 101 -2.67 -1.91 -1.58
N GLN A 102 -3.30 -2.95 -1.04
CA GLN A 102 -4.74 -3.15 -1.14
C GLN A 102 -5.47 -2.79 0.15
N PHE A 103 -5.75 -1.49 0.33
CA PHE A 103 -6.65 -0.97 1.38
C PHE A 103 -8.10 -0.73 0.90
N GLY A 104 -8.43 -1.14 -0.33
CA GLY A 104 -9.74 -1.00 -0.94
C GLY A 104 -10.66 -2.19 -0.69
N ASN A 105 -11.74 -2.26 -1.48
CA ASN A 105 -12.74 -3.31 -1.36
C ASN A 105 -12.17 -4.70 -1.66
N MET A 106 -12.60 -5.72 -0.91
CA MET A 106 -12.14 -7.10 -1.08
C MET A 106 -12.27 -7.65 -2.51
N ALA A 107 -13.25 -7.20 -3.31
CA ALA A 107 -13.35 -7.62 -4.71
C ALA A 107 -12.10 -7.26 -5.54
N ARG A 108 -11.43 -6.16 -5.20
CA ARG A 108 -10.20 -5.71 -5.86
C ARG A 108 -9.00 -6.59 -5.52
N TRP A 109 -8.95 -7.13 -4.30
CA TRP A 109 -7.90 -8.09 -3.91
C TRP A 109 -7.85 -9.31 -4.83
N TYR A 110 -8.99 -9.89 -5.23
CA TYR A 110 -8.97 -11.00 -6.20
C TYR A 110 -8.44 -10.56 -7.58
N SER A 111 -8.70 -9.30 -7.97
CA SER A 111 -8.12 -8.75 -9.19
C SER A 111 -6.61 -8.63 -9.07
N ASP A 112 -6.08 -8.27 -7.90
CA ASP A 112 -4.64 -8.19 -7.65
C ASP A 112 -3.96 -9.56 -7.70
N ILE A 113 -4.57 -10.58 -7.09
CA ILE A 113 -4.09 -11.95 -7.19
C ILE A 113 -4.09 -12.43 -8.65
N PHE A 114 -5.12 -12.07 -9.44
CA PHE A 114 -5.17 -12.36 -10.86
C PHE A 114 -4.11 -11.59 -11.67
N LYS A 115 -3.85 -10.32 -11.34
CA LYS A 115 -2.76 -9.52 -11.93
C LYS A 115 -1.42 -10.20 -11.74
N PHE A 116 -1.12 -10.64 -10.52
CA PHE A 116 0.11 -11.37 -10.22
C PHE A 116 0.23 -12.66 -11.04
N GLN A 117 -0.82 -13.47 -11.10
CA GLN A 117 -0.80 -14.70 -11.88
C GLN A 117 -0.60 -14.44 -13.38
N THR A 118 -1.21 -13.38 -13.91
CA THR A 118 -1.07 -12.98 -15.32
C THR A 118 0.37 -12.54 -15.60
N ALA A 119 0.91 -11.62 -14.79
CA ALA A 119 2.29 -11.15 -14.93
C ALA A 119 3.31 -12.30 -14.81
N TYR A 120 3.09 -13.24 -13.89
CA TYR A 120 3.95 -14.41 -13.73
C TYR A 120 3.88 -15.34 -14.95
N SER A 121 2.69 -15.55 -15.50
CA SER A 121 2.51 -16.37 -16.71
C SER A 121 3.17 -15.75 -17.95
N ASP A 122 3.28 -14.42 -17.96
CA ASP A 122 3.94 -13.63 -18.99
C ASP A 122 5.46 -13.45 -18.76
N ASN A 123 6.03 -14.06 -17.70
CA ASN A 123 7.42 -13.91 -17.24
C ASN A 123 7.83 -12.45 -16.95
N LEU A 124 6.89 -11.62 -16.50
CA LEU A 124 7.14 -10.23 -16.11
C LEU A 124 7.56 -10.09 -14.64
N VAL A 125 7.26 -11.10 -13.83
CA VAL A 125 7.49 -11.08 -12.38
C VAL A 125 7.80 -12.50 -11.92
N ASP A 126 8.62 -12.63 -10.88
CA ASP A 126 8.96 -13.90 -10.23
C ASP A 126 8.13 -14.11 -8.94
N MET A 127 7.67 -13.02 -8.32
CA MET A 127 6.93 -13.04 -7.06
C MET A 127 6.03 -11.81 -6.88
N GLY A 128 4.84 -12.02 -6.30
CA GLY A 128 3.94 -10.95 -5.87
C GLY A 128 4.10 -10.62 -4.38
N VAL A 129 3.87 -9.36 -4.01
CA VAL A 129 3.73 -8.90 -2.61
C VAL A 129 2.40 -8.18 -2.47
N CYS A 130 1.55 -8.64 -1.55
CA CYS A 130 0.25 -8.03 -1.28
C CYS A 130 0.23 -7.48 0.14
N ILE A 131 0.13 -6.16 0.27
CA ILE A 131 0.03 -5.46 1.56
C ILE A 131 -1.44 -5.15 1.81
N VAL A 132 -1.99 -5.68 2.91
CA VAL A 132 -3.39 -5.52 3.30
C VAL A 132 -3.48 -5.13 4.78
N PRO A 133 -4.56 -4.46 5.21
CA PRO A 133 -4.73 -4.13 6.62
C PRO A 133 -5.21 -5.37 7.40
N PHE A 134 -4.94 -5.44 8.70
CA PHE A 134 -5.72 -6.32 9.57
C PHE A 134 -7.19 -5.88 9.63
N ASN A 135 -8.09 -6.80 9.94
CA ASN A 135 -9.52 -6.53 10.00
C ASN A 135 -9.88 -5.39 10.96
N GLU A 136 -9.14 -5.24 12.07
CA GLU A 136 -9.35 -4.13 13.01
C GLU A 136 -9.07 -2.75 12.38
N LEU A 137 -8.04 -2.64 11.54
CA LEU A 137 -7.74 -1.42 10.80
C LEU A 137 -8.71 -1.26 9.62
N ALA A 138 -9.02 -2.34 8.91
CA ALA A 138 -9.96 -2.36 7.79
C ALA A 138 -11.33 -1.77 8.18
N ARG A 139 -11.84 -2.13 9.36
CA ARG A 139 -13.13 -1.65 9.90
C ARG A 139 -13.16 -0.14 10.18
N ARG A 140 -12.00 0.51 10.26
CA ARG A 140 -11.86 1.96 10.40
C ARG A 140 -11.68 2.69 9.07
N ILE A 141 -11.42 1.96 7.99
CA ILE A 141 -11.22 2.51 6.65
C ILE A 141 -12.58 2.67 5.96
N ASP A 142 -13.26 1.54 5.72
CA ASP A 142 -14.56 1.46 5.04
C ASP A 142 -15.20 0.07 5.27
N SER A 143 -16.40 -0.14 4.75
CA SER A 143 -17.09 -1.41 4.67
C SER A 143 -16.47 -2.35 3.61
N ASN A 144 -16.38 -3.65 3.94
CA ASN A 144 -15.89 -4.70 3.05
C ASN A 144 -14.49 -4.44 2.45
N VAL A 145 -13.62 -3.78 3.22
CA VAL A 145 -12.20 -3.61 2.89
C VAL A 145 -11.49 -4.96 2.95
N ALA A 146 -10.58 -5.21 2.00
CA ALA A 146 -9.71 -6.38 2.03
C ALA A 146 -8.98 -6.44 3.37
N ASN A 147 -8.85 -7.63 3.96
CA ASN A 147 -8.16 -7.75 5.24
C ASN A 147 -7.39 -9.06 5.35
N PHE A 148 -6.29 -8.99 6.09
CA PHE A 148 -5.32 -10.06 6.24
C PHE A 148 -5.97 -11.38 6.64
N GLU A 149 -6.85 -11.39 7.64
CA GLU A 149 -7.50 -12.59 8.15
C GLU A 149 -8.38 -13.26 7.08
N ARG A 150 -9.04 -12.48 6.23
CA ARG A 150 -9.83 -13.01 5.12
C ARG A 150 -8.93 -13.54 4.02
N CYS A 151 -7.91 -12.78 3.62
CA CYS A 151 -6.92 -13.19 2.62
C CYS A 151 -6.21 -14.50 3.03
N LEU A 152 -5.86 -14.67 4.31
CA LEU A 152 -5.29 -15.89 4.89
C LEU A 152 -6.17 -17.12 4.71
N ARG A 153 -7.50 -16.98 4.79
CA ARG A 153 -8.42 -18.10 4.61
C ARG A 153 -8.59 -18.46 3.13
N GLU A 154 -8.57 -17.45 2.26
CA GLU A 154 -8.96 -17.59 0.87
C GLU A 154 -7.80 -17.91 -0.07
N LEU A 155 -6.63 -17.27 0.11
CA LEU A 155 -5.46 -17.50 -0.75
C LEU A 155 -5.04 -18.98 -0.80
N PRO A 156 -4.97 -19.72 0.31
CA PRO A 156 -4.59 -21.14 0.27
C PRO A 156 -5.60 -22.02 -0.47
N SER A 157 -6.86 -21.60 -0.55
CA SER A 157 -7.90 -22.35 -1.28
C SER A 157 -7.74 -22.24 -2.80
N ALA A 158 -6.87 -21.35 -3.29
CA ALA A 158 -6.57 -21.16 -4.70
C ALA A 158 -5.28 -21.88 -5.13
N ASP A 159 -4.82 -22.88 -4.37
CA ASP A 159 -3.54 -23.57 -4.53
C ASP A 159 -3.27 -24.09 -5.95
N MET A 160 -4.28 -24.67 -6.59
CA MET A 160 -4.18 -25.23 -7.94
C MET A 160 -4.24 -24.16 -9.06
N SER A 161 -4.72 -22.96 -8.74
CA SER A 161 -4.93 -21.87 -9.71
C SER A 161 -3.83 -20.80 -9.65
N ILE A 162 -3.29 -20.56 -8.46
CA ILE A 162 -2.28 -19.53 -8.20
C ILE A 162 -0.94 -20.23 -7.98
N THR A 163 -0.08 -20.18 -8.98
CA THR A 163 1.17 -20.96 -9.01
C THR A 163 2.41 -20.15 -8.63
N LEU A 164 2.32 -18.82 -8.62
CA LEU A 164 3.43 -17.95 -8.23
C LEU A 164 3.60 -17.83 -6.71
N PRO A 165 4.83 -17.55 -6.22
CA PRO A 165 5.06 -17.08 -4.86
C PRO A 165 4.34 -15.74 -4.58
N ILE A 166 3.62 -15.66 -3.46
CA ILE A 166 2.98 -14.43 -3.00
C ILE A 166 3.31 -14.20 -1.53
N LEU A 167 3.89 -13.06 -1.21
CA LEU A 167 4.09 -12.62 0.17
C LEU A 167 2.90 -11.76 0.58
N LEU A 168 2.04 -12.30 1.43
CA LEU A 168 0.92 -11.54 1.98
C LEU A 168 1.38 -10.90 3.29
N ILE A 169 1.29 -9.57 3.38
CA ILE A 169 1.67 -8.80 4.56
C ILE A 169 0.43 -8.12 5.13
N GLY A 170 0.05 -8.49 6.35
CA GLY A 170 -0.98 -7.82 7.12
C GLY A 170 -0.37 -6.69 7.93
N ILE A 171 -0.96 -5.49 7.93
CA ILE A 171 -0.46 -4.35 8.71
C ILE A 171 -1.52 -3.76 9.65
N LYS A 172 -1.06 -3.26 10.79
CA LYS A 172 -1.91 -2.59 11.79
C LYS A 172 -1.12 -1.55 12.60
N PRO A 173 -1.81 -0.57 13.22
CA PRO A 173 -1.16 0.30 14.20
C PRO A 173 -0.67 -0.53 15.39
N GLY A 174 0.60 -0.34 15.77
CA GLY A 174 1.17 -0.83 17.03
C GLY A 174 1.28 0.30 18.06
N GLU A 175 1.89 0.00 19.20
CA GLU A 175 2.10 0.98 20.29
C GLU A 175 2.94 2.19 19.83
N GLU A 176 3.98 1.94 19.04
CA GLU A 176 4.91 2.96 18.54
C GLU A 176 4.45 3.60 17.20
N THR A 177 3.29 3.22 16.67
CA THR A 177 2.81 3.81 15.42
C THR A 177 2.48 5.29 15.63
N VAL A 178 3.20 6.16 14.92
CA VAL A 178 2.91 7.59 14.85
C VAL A 178 1.49 7.80 14.32
N GLN A 179 0.66 8.52 15.08
CA GLN A 179 -0.72 8.84 14.70
C GLN A 179 -0.82 10.30 14.29
N ILE A 180 -1.32 10.54 13.08
CA ILE A 180 -1.45 11.89 12.51
C ILE A 180 -2.92 12.27 12.43
N ASN A 181 -3.33 13.24 13.27
CA ASN A 181 -4.65 13.84 13.17
C ASN A 181 -4.67 14.89 12.05
N VAL A 182 -5.16 14.49 10.89
CA VAL A 182 -5.19 15.30 9.68
C VAL A 182 -6.15 16.50 9.81
N SER A 183 -7.11 16.46 10.73
CA SER A 183 -8.03 17.59 10.94
C SER A 183 -7.36 18.81 11.57
N LEU A 184 -6.13 18.68 12.07
CA LEU A 184 -5.35 19.79 12.62
C LEU A 184 -4.60 20.57 11.52
N SER A 185 -4.58 20.07 10.29
CA SER A 185 -3.99 20.77 9.16
C SER A 185 -4.72 22.07 8.80
N GLN A 186 -4.08 22.92 7.99
CA GLN A 186 -4.65 24.18 7.52
C GLN A 186 -5.63 24.01 6.35
N PHE A 187 -5.97 22.77 5.99
CA PHE A 187 -7.05 22.50 5.03
C PHE A 187 -8.40 22.69 5.72
N GLU A 188 -9.34 23.38 5.06
CA GLU A 188 -10.64 23.70 5.68
C GLU A 188 -11.47 22.45 6.00
N ASN A 189 -11.29 21.39 5.21
CA ASN A 189 -11.97 20.11 5.39
C ASN A 189 -11.23 18.99 4.65
N ILE A 190 -11.58 17.75 5.00
CA ILE A 190 -10.97 16.55 4.41
C ILE A 190 -11.10 16.48 2.88
N GLN A 191 -12.14 17.07 2.28
CA GLN A 191 -12.34 17.01 0.82
C GLN A 191 -11.36 17.89 0.04
N GLN A 192 -10.74 18.87 0.69
CA GLN A 192 -9.61 19.57 0.09
C GLN A 192 -8.38 18.66 -0.04
N ILE A 193 -8.30 17.57 0.74
CA ILE A 193 -7.18 16.63 0.74
C ILE A 193 -7.51 15.41 -0.14
N ILE A 194 -8.65 14.75 0.09
CA ILE A 194 -8.99 13.47 -0.55
C ILE A 194 -9.94 13.61 -1.75
N GLY A 195 -10.44 14.82 -2.02
CA GLY A 195 -11.40 15.05 -3.10
C GLY A 195 -10.83 14.76 -4.49
N LYS A 196 -11.73 14.58 -5.46
CA LYS A 196 -11.35 14.34 -6.87
C LYS A 196 -10.43 15.46 -7.37
N GLY A 197 -9.30 15.08 -7.96
CA GLY A 197 -8.29 16.03 -8.48
C GLY A 197 -7.40 16.68 -7.41
N LYS A 198 -7.45 16.22 -6.15
CA LYS A 198 -6.63 16.75 -5.05
C LYS A 198 -5.34 15.95 -4.79
N THR A 199 -4.83 15.26 -5.81
CA THR A 199 -3.59 14.47 -5.72
C THR A 199 -2.44 15.25 -5.09
N ASN A 200 -2.21 16.49 -5.54
CA ASN A 200 -1.14 17.34 -5.01
C ASN A 200 -1.29 17.63 -3.51
N ASN A 201 -2.51 17.76 -2.99
CA ASN A 201 -2.72 18.04 -1.57
C ASN A 201 -2.45 16.82 -0.70
N LYS A 202 -2.71 15.60 -1.20
CA LYS A 202 -2.27 14.37 -0.52
C LYS A 202 -0.75 14.36 -0.34
N PHE A 203 -0.01 14.68 -1.41
CA PHE A 203 1.45 14.70 -1.38
C PHE A 203 2.02 15.84 -0.55
N LYS A 204 1.37 17.02 -0.48
CA LYS A 204 1.74 18.07 0.49
C LYS A 204 1.72 17.54 1.94
N VAL A 205 0.67 16.80 2.30
CA VAL A 205 0.56 16.19 3.63
C VAL A 205 1.63 15.14 3.85
N VAL A 206 1.74 14.17 2.95
CA VAL A 206 2.72 13.08 3.09
C VAL A 206 4.15 13.61 3.13
N ASN A 207 4.54 14.47 2.18
CA ASN A 207 5.89 15.02 2.12
C ASN A 207 6.19 15.92 3.31
N GLY A 208 5.24 16.75 3.76
CA GLY A 208 5.41 17.58 4.95
C GLY A 208 5.69 16.75 6.20
N ILE A 209 4.90 15.69 6.42
CA ILE A 209 5.10 14.77 7.55
C ILE A 209 6.46 14.05 7.44
N LEU A 210 6.83 13.54 6.26
CA LEU A 210 8.13 12.89 6.04
C LEU A 210 9.31 13.86 6.25
N SER A 211 9.14 15.15 5.98
CA SER A 211 10.16 16.17 6.28
C SER A 211 10.16 16.64 7.74
N GLY A 212 9.33 16.06 8.60
CA GLY A 212 9.21 16.44 10.02
C GLY A 212 8.44 17.74 10.27
N THR A 213 7.68 18.23 9.29
CA THR A 213 6.81 19.41 9.46
C THR A 213 5.58 19.02 10.29
N PRO A 214 5.26 19.75 11.38
CA PRO A 214 4.05 19.52 12.16
C PRO A 214 2.79 19.62 11.29
N ILE A 215 1.76 18.80 11.57
CA ILE A 215 0.55 18.75 10.75
C ILE A 215 -0.19 20.10 10.71
N GLU A 216 -0.09 20.88 11.79
CA GLU A 216 -0.67 22.22 11.98
C GLU A 216 -0.09 23.27 11.01
N GLU A 217 1.11 23.02 10.48
CA GLU A 217 1.80 23.90 9.54
C GLU A 217 1.57 23.49 8.08
N ILE A 218 0.94 22.33 7.86
CA ILE A 218 0.69 21.79 6.53
C ILE A 218 -0.66 22.28 6.02
N GLY A 219 -0.69 22.79 4.78
CA GLY A 219 -1.87 23.38 4.17
C GLY A 219 -1.82 23.51 2.66
N PRO A 220 -2.79 24.23 2.07
CA PRO A 220 -2.83 24.51 0.63
C PRO A 220 -1.59 25.22 0.09
N ALA A 221 -0.89 26.01 0.91
CA ALA A 221 0.31 26.74 0.52
C ALA A 221 1.61 25.92 0.66
N SER A 222 1.57 24.75 1.32
CA SER A 222 2.75 23.91 1.52
C SER A 222 3.32 23.40 0.19
N PRO A 223 4.64 23.18 0.11
CA PRO A 223 5.26 22.61 -1.09
C PRO A 223 4.70 21.20 -1.35
N ILE A 224 4.46 20.87 -2.62
CA ILE A 224 3.97 19.54 -3.02
C ILE A 224 5.02 18.48 -2.70
N GLY A 225 6.30 18.80 -2.88
CA GLY A 225 7.40 17.86 -2.76
C GLY A 225 7.47 16.89 -3.95
N PRO A 226 8.28 15.83 -3.83
CA PRO A 226 8.41 14.80 -4.85
C PRO A 226 7.11 14.03 -5.08
N LEU A 227 6.91 13.58 -6.32
CA LEU A 227 5.77 12.79 -6.77
C LEU A 227 6.28 11.49 -7.42
N PRO A 228 5.51 10.38 -7.35
CA PRO A 228 5.76 9.19 -8.16
C PRO A 228 5.76 9.57 -9.65
N PHE A 229 6.62 8.93 -10.43
CA PHE A 229 6.77 9.13 -11.88
C PHE A 229 6.73 7.80 -12.63
#